data_AF-A0A382MMS6-F1
#
_entry.id   AF-A0A382MMS6-F1
#
_cell.length_a   1.000
_cell.length_b   1.000
_cell.length_c   1.000
_cell.angle_alpha   90.00
_cell.angle_beta   90.00
_cell.angle_gamma   90.00
#
_symmetry.space_group_name_H-M   'P 1'
#
loop_
_entity.id
_entity.type
_entity.pdbx_description
1 polymer ?
#
loop_
_entity_poly.entity_id
_entity_poly.type
_entity_poly.pdbx_seq_one_letter_code
_entity_poly.pdbx_strand_id
1 'polypeptide(L)'
;MGILNKDVNSGLGTRTRVGEGIRAKLLERTKKHGIQLPLLEIAYVSALLNQQNHSVTYKKITGSSDIRNLNRLIEYEDVDDLLFFPSMISYKEDLELANTIRKSYPSVKLGVLGVFAGIRPDLFENEFHWVALGESEALLLKYSIDDLKGRMGPEPFLEDLDQLPFPDWSVFSEKKFSYRPILPKTPFFTMLGSRGCPMACGYYCPYPMAQGKKYRMRSIESLLAEIPHLKETYNA
;
A
#
# COMPACT_ATOMS: atom_id res chain seq x y z
N MET A 1 0.12 -15.16 -21.13
CA MET A 1 -0.43 -14.63 -19.86
C MET A 1 0.18 -13.26 -19.63
N GLY A 2 -0.64 -12.20 -19.54
CA GLY A 2 -0.14 -10.81 -19.43
C GLY A 2 0.56 -10.54 -18.10
N ILE A 3 1.19 -9.38 -17.97
CA ILE A 3 1.95 -9.00 -16.77
C ILE A 3 1.05 -8.33 -15.75
N LEU A 4 1.12 -8.83 -14.53
CA LEU A 4 0.39 -8.35 -13.37
C LEU A 4 1.17 -7.23 -12.65
N ASN A 5 0.47 -6.15 -12.30
CA ASN A 5 0.95 -5.15 -11.36
C ASN A 5 -0.15 -4.88 -10.32
N LYS A 6 0.05 -5.36 -9.09
CA LYS A 6 -0.93 -5.24 -8.00
C LYS A 6 -0.97 -3.85 -7.36
N ASP A 7 0.16 -3.15 -7.39
CA ASP A 7 0.41 -1.94 -6.61
C ASP A 7 -0.07 -0.66 -7.31
N VAL A 8 -0.85 -0.78 -8.39
CA VAL A 8 -1.37 0.36 -9.16
C VAL A 8 -2.87 0.55 -8.92
N ASN A 9 -3.37 1.75 -9.20
CA ASN A 9 -4.77 2.11 -9.02
C ASN A 9 -5.26 1.85 -7.57
N SER A 10 -4.46 2.20 -6.57
CA SER A 10 -4.81 2.05 -5.14
C SER A 10 -5.24 0.63 -4.76
N GLY A 11 -4.49 -0.39 -5.18
CA GLY A 11 -4.80 -1.79 -4.86
C GLY A 11 -5.89 -2.42 -5.73
N LEU A 12 -6.40 -1.75 -6.76
CA LEU A 12 -7.24 -2.43 -7.76
C LEU A 12 -6.40 -3.24 -8.75
N GLY A 13 -5.15 -2.82 -8.96
CA GLY A 13 -4.19 -3.50 -9.79
C GLY A 13 -4.51 -3.44 -11.29
N THR A 14 -3.58 -3.91 -12.11
CA THR A 14 -3.76 -4.03 -13.56
C THR A 14 -3.10 -5.29 -14.10
N ARG A 15 -3.62 -5.78 -15.23
CA ARG A 15 -2.97 -6.79 -16.06
C ARG A 15 -2.73 -6.22 -17.44
N THR A 16 -1.47 -6.05 -17.82
CA THR A 16 -1.12 -5.59 -19.17
C THR A 16 -0.84 -6.79 -20.07
N ARG A 17 -1.61 -6.94 -21.16
CA ARG A 17 -1.34 -7.88 -22.25
C ARG A 17 -1.32 -7.09 -23.56
N VAL A 18 -0.18 -7.08 -24.23
CA VAL A 18 0.04 -6.40 -25.51
C VAL A 18 -0.16 -7.37 -26.66
N GLY A 19 0.35 -8.61 -26.53
CA GLY A 19 0.25 -9.62 -27.60
C GLY A 19 1.14 -10.84 -27.36
N GLU A 20 1.14 -11.76 -28.32
CA GLU A 20 1.91 -13.01 -28.23
C GLU A 20 3.25 -12.97 -28.97
N GLY A 21 3.48 -11.98 -29.87
CA GLY A 21 4.73 -11.85 -30.59
C GLY A 21 5.92 -11.43 -29.70
N ILE A 22 7.14 -11.72 -30.14
CA ILE A 22 8.39 -11.43 -29.40
C ILE A 22 8.49 -9.96 -29.00
N ARG A 23 8.17 -9.03 -29.93
CA ARG A 23 8.16 -7.59 -29.66
C ARG A 23 7.14 -7.20 -28.59
N ALA A 24 5.97 -7.83 -28.60
CA ALA A 24 4.94 -7.59 -27.60
C ALA A 24 5.38 -8.07 -26.22
N LYS A 25 5.96 -9.28 -26.13
CA LYS A 25 6.52 -9.82 -24.88
C LYS A 25 7.68 -8.97 -24.35
N LEU A 26 8.52 -8.45 -25.25
CA LEU A 26 9.59 -7.52 -24.87
C LEU A 26 9.01 -6.24 -24.29
N LEU A 27 8.00 -5.63 -24.93
CA LEU A 27 7.35 -4.42 -24.42
C LEU A 27 6.70 -4.65 -23.05
N GLU A 28 5.97 -5.76 -22.89
CA GLU A 28 5.39 -6.18 -21.61
C GLU A 28 6.51 -6.24 -20.55
N ARG A 29 7.59 -6.98 -20.82
CA ARG A 29 8.71 -7.14 -19.88
C ARG A 29 9.38 -5.81 -19.54
N THR A 30 9.60 -4.93 -20.52
CA THR A 30 10.16 -3.60 -20.30
C THR A 30 9.26 -2.76 -19.39
N LYS A 31 7.94 -2.77 -19.64
CA LYS A 31 6.97 -2.06 -18.79
C LYS A 31 6.97 -2.60 -17.35
N LYS A 32 7.04 -3.92 -17.17
CA LYS A 32 7.08 -4.56 -15.83
C LYS A 32 8.25 -4.08 -14.98
N HIS A 33 9.43 -4.04 -15.58
CA HIS A 33 10.66 -3.75 -14.85
C HIS A 33 10.93 -2.24 -14.78
N GLY A 34 10.39 -1.46 -15.73
CA GLY A 34 10.54 0.00 -15.78
C GLY A 34 9.56 0.77 -14.91
N ILE A 35 8.43 0.17 -14.51
CA ILE A 35 7.42 0.79 -13.64
C ILE A 35 7.42 0.07 -12.29
N GLN A 36 8.14 0.64 -11.33
CA GLN A 36 8.15 0.23 -9.93
C GLN A 36 7.74 1.44 -9.12
N LEU A 37 6.44 1.57 -8.85
CA LEU A 37 5.91 2.69 -8.10
C LEU A 37 6.00 2.40 -6.61
N PRO A 38 6.46 3.35 -5.78
CA PRO A 38 6.24 3.28 -4.35
C PRO A 38 4.73 3.29 -4.04
N LEU A 39 4.31 2.47 -3.07
CA LEU A 39 2.97 2.59 -2.50
C LEU A 39 2.99 3.65 -1.41
N LEU A 40 2.50 4.84 -1.75
CA LEU A 40 2.48 5.99 -0.85
C LEU A 40 1.70 5.72 0.45
N GLU A 41 0.60 4.96 0.38
CA GLU A 41 -0.17 4.54 1.55
C GLU A 41 0.68 3.71 2.53
N ILE A 42 1.52 2.77 2.03
CA ILE A 42 2.43 1.99 2.88
C ILE A 42 3.47 2.88 3.54
N ALA A 43 3.96 3.91 2.84
CA ALA A 43 4.92 4.86 3.42
C ALA A 43 4.31 5.67 4.57
N TYR A 44 3.05 6.12 4.42
CA TYR A 44 2.33 6.81 5.49
C TYR A 44 1.98 5.88 6.65
N VAL A 45 1.51 4.66 6.36
CA VAL A 45 1.26 3.64 7.40
C VAL A 45 2.54 3.38 8.19
N SER A 46 3.68 3.19 7.51
CA SER A 46 4.98 3.00 8.18
C SER A 46 5.33 4.18 9.09
N ALA A 47 5.18 5.41 8.60
CA ALA A 47 5.44 6.61 9.40
C ALA A 47 4.54 6.71 10.65
N LEU A 48 3.25 6.38 10.53
CA LEU A 48 2.29 6.39 11.65
C LEU A 48 2.59 5.30 12.66
N LEU A 49 2.93 4.09 12.22
CA LEU A 49 3.32 3.00 13.11
C LEU A 49 4.64 3.28 13.83
N ASN A 50 5.60 3.94 13.16
CA ASN A 50 6.83 4.43 13.81
C ASN A 50 6.50 5.45 14.91
N GLN A 51 5.53 6.36 14.70
CA GLN A 51 5.07 7.29 15.74
C GLN A 51 4.36 6.59 16.90
N GLN A 52 3.75 5.43 16.65
CA GLN A 52 3.21 4.54 17.67
C GLN A 52 4.28 3.65 18.34
N ASN A 53 5.57 3.84 18.01
CA ASN A 53 6.73 3.09 18.52
C ASN A 53 6.85 1.63 18.05
N HIS A 54 6.29 1.30 16.87
CA HIS A 54 6.50 0.01 16.24
C HIS A 54 7.65 0.05 15.22
N SER A 55 8.36 -1.07 15.05
CA SER A 55 9.33 -1.26 13.99
C SER A 55 8.66 -1.89 12.77
N VAL A 56 8.77 -1.25 11.61
CA VAL A 56 8.06 -1.69 10.39
C VAL A 56 9.02 -2.26 9.36
N THR A 57 8.70 -3.44 8.85
CA THR A 57 9.42 -4.06 7.71
C THR A 57 8.46 -4.35 6.57
N TYR A 58 8.76 -3.84 5.37
CA TYR A 58 7.98 -4.15 4.17
C TYR A 58 8.57 -5.34 3.41
N LYS A 59 7.71 -6.30 3.03
CA LYS A 59 8.05 -7.42 2.15
C LYS A 59 7.08 -7.51 0.99
N LYS A 60 7.61 -7.56 -0.23
CA LYS A 60 6.82 -7.86 -1.43
C LYS A 60 6.80 -9.37 -1.67
N ILE A 61 5.64 -10.00 -1.50
CA ILE A 61 5.46 -11.43 -1.76
C ILE A 61 5.01 -11.64 -3.20
N THR A 62 5.81 -12.37 -4.00
CA THR A 62 5.53 -12.66 -5.42
C THR A 62 5.66 -14.13 -5.79
N GLY A 63 6.17 -14.97 -4.90
CA GLY A 63 6.32 -16.40 -5.12
C GLY A 63 6.78 -17.16 -3.89
N SER A 64 7.02 -18.46 -4.05
CA SER A 64 7.30 -19.36 -2.94
C SER A 64 8.59 -19.07 -2.18
N SER A 65 9.59 -18.45 -2.82
CA SER A 65 10.81 -17.98 -2.14
C SER A 65 10.50 -16.91 -1.11
N ASP A 66 9.61 -15.98 -1.45
CA ASP A 66 9.26 -14.85 -0.59
C ASP A 66 8.44 -15.34 0.60
N ILE A 67 7.55 -16.31 0.39
CA ILE A 67 6.79 -16.97 1.46
C ILE A 67 7.73 -17.70 2.42
N ARG A 68 8.74 -18.43 1.93
CA ARG A 68 9.74 -19.08 2.80
C ARG A 68 10.53 -18.05 3.62
N ASN A 69 10.86 -16.91 3.03
CA ASN A 69 11.56 -15.83 3.74
C ASN A 69 10.65 -15.14 4.77
N LEU A 70 9.36 -14.97 4.47
CA LEU A 70 8.37 -14.46 5.42
C LEU A 70 8.24 -15.40 6.63
N ASN A 71 8.10 -16.71 6.40
CA ASN A 71 8.02 -17.68 7.49
C ASN A 71 9.27 -17.64 8.39
N ARG A 72 10.46 -17.55 7.79
CA ARG A 72 11.70 -17.37 8.54
C ARG A 72 11.68 -16.07 9.35
N LEU A 73 11.19 -14.98 8.79
CA LEU A 73 11.06 -13.71 9.51
C LEU A 73 10.21 -13.90 10.77
N ILE A 74 9.04 -14.52 10.63
CA ILE A 74 8.11 -14.79 11.74
C ILE A 74 8.74 -15.74 12.79
N GLU A 75 9.55 -16.71 12.36
CA GLU A 75 10.17 -17.70 13.24
C GLU A 75 11.38 -17.18 14.03
N TYR A 76 12.16 -16.28 13.42
CA TYR A 76 13.45 -15.83 13.97
C TYR A 76 13.42 -14.38 14.46
N GLU A 77 12.40 -13.61 14.09
CA GLU A 77 12.18 -12.25 14.55
C GLU A 77 10.86 -12.17 15.33
N ASP A 78 10.80 -11.24 16.29
CA ASP A 78 9.62 -11.02 17.14
C ASP A 78 8.57 -10.24 16.35
N VAL A 79 7.76 -10.95 15.55
CA VAL A 79 6.71 -10.36 14.69
C VAL A 79 5.35 -10.51 15.37
N ASP A 80 4.83 -9.41 15.92
CA ASP A 80 3.51 -9.36 16.56
C ASP A 80 2.37 -9.28 15.53
N ASP A 81 2.53 -8.42 14.52
CA ASP A 81 1.50 -8.09 13.53
C ASP A 81 1.99 -8.27 12.09
N LEU A 82 1.13 -8.81 11.24
CA LEU A 82 1.32 -8.84 9.79
C LEU A 82 0.17 -8.12 9.08
N LEU A 83 0.53 -7.07 8.35
CA LEU A 83 -0.40 -6.21 7.64
C LEU A 83 -0.39 -6.52 6.15
N PHE A 84 -1.57 -6.85 5.62
CA PHE A 84 -1.74 -7.17 4.22
C PHE A 84 -2.27 -5.97 3.46
N PHE A 85 -1.75 -5.78 2.25
CA PHE A 85 -2.22 -4.79 1.29
C PHE A 85 -2.65 -5.51 0.00
N PRO A 86 -3.82 -6.17 0.02
CA PRO A 86 -4.26 -7.03 -1.08
C PRO A 86 -4.66 -6.21 -2.29
N SER A 87 -4.71 -6.89 -3.45
CA SER A 87 -5.25 -6.28 -4.66
C SER A 87 -6.39 -7.07 -5.27
N MET A 88 -7.36 -6.38 -5.90
CA MET A 88 -8.55 -7.01 -6.47
C MET A 88 -8.22 -8.16 -7.44
N ILE A 89 -7.10 -8.06 -8.15
CA ILE A 89 -6.66 -9.03 -9.16
C ILE A 89 -5.91 -10.25 -8.56
N SER A 90 -5.61 -10.26 -7.26
CA SER A 90 -4.80 -11.30 -6.59
C SER A 90 -5.17 -11.56 -5.13
N TYR A 91 -6.34 -11.11 -4.66
CA TYR A 91 -6.68 -11.19 -3.23
C TYR A 91 -6.87 -12.62 -2.73
N LYS A 92 -7.14 -13.58 -3.62
CA LYS A 92 -7.33 -14.98 -3.24
C LYS A 92 -6.03 -15.59 -2.73
N GLU A 93 -4.93 -15.27 -3.39
CA GLU A 93 -3.59 -15.66 -2.96
C GLU A 93 -3.24 -15.02 -1.61
N ASP A 94 -3.67 -13.78 -1.36
CA ASP A 94 -3.52 -13.10 -0.07
C ASP A 94 -4.32 -13.80 1.04
N LEU A 95 -5.55 -14.25 0.77
CA LEU A 95 -6.39 -15.02 1.71
C LEU A 95 -5.81 -16.41 2.01
N GLU A 96 -5.32 -17.11 1.00
CA GLU A 96 -4.67 -18.41 1.16
C GLU A 96 -3.42 -18.31 2.05
N LEU A 97 -2.62 -17.25 1.85
CA LEU A 97 -1.45 -16.97 2.68
C LEU A 97 -1.87 -16.62 4.12
N ALA A 98 -2.85 -15.75 4.31
CA ALA A 98 -3.35 -15.38 5.64
C ALA A 98 -3.86 -16.60 6.43
N ASN A 99 -4.65 -17.46 5.79
CA ASN A 99 -5.13 -18.71 6.40
C ASN A 99 -3.98 -19.67 6.78
N THR A 100 -2.93 -19.73 5.95
CA THR A 100 -1.74 -20.54 6.25
C THR A 100 -0.99 -19.99 7.45
N ILE A 101 -0.76 -18.68 7.49
CA ILE A 101 -0.06 -18.02 8.60
C ILE A 101 -0.85 -18.18 9.89
N ARG A 102 -2.17 -17.95 9.89
CA ARG A 102 -3.01 -18.09 11.08
C ARG A 102 -2.97 -19.50 11.69
N LYS A 103 -2.81 -20.54 10.84
CA LYS A 103 -2.68 -21.92 11.30
C LYS A 103 -1.30 -22.22 11.87
N SER A 104 -0.25 -21.71 11.23
CA SER A 104 1.15 -21.98 11.60
C SER A 104 1.64 -21.12 12.76
N TYR A 105 1.16 -19.88 12.87
CA TYR A 105 1.63 -18.85 13.80
C TYR A 105 0.41 -18.15 14.45
N PRO A 106 -0.34 -18.86 15.32
CA PRO A 106 -1.60 -18.34 15.87
C PRO A 106 -1.44 -17.13 16.80
N SER A 107 -0.22 -16.83 17.27
CA SER A 107 0.08 -15.62 18.04
C SER A 107 0.17 -14.37 17.19
N VAL A 108 0.42 -14.50 15.88
CA VAL A 108 0.60 -13.35 14.98
C VAL A 108 -0.76 -12.77 14.61
N LYS A 109 -0.96 -11.50 14.94
CA LYS A 109 -2.17 -10.75 14.60
C LYS A 109 -2.11 -10.37 13.11
N LEU A 110 -3.24 -10.51 12.43
CA LEU A 110 -3.36 -10.31 10.98
C LEU A 110 -4.29 -9.15 10.73
N GLY A 111 -3.76 -8.09 10.13
CA GLY A 111 -4.50 -6.92 9.69
C GLY A 111 -4.56 -6.82 8.18
N VAL A 112 -5.61 -6.19 7.66
CA VAL A 112 -5.69 -5.88 6.23
C VAL A 112 -6.09 -4.42 6.02
N LEU A 113 -5.37 -3.78 5.10
CA LEU A 113 -5.44 -2.36 4.77
C LEU A 113 -5.76 -2.17 3.28
N GLY A 114 -6.01 -0.91 2.90
CA GLY A 114 -6.16 -0.51 1.51
C GLY A 114 -7.59 -0.51 1.00
N VAL A 115 -7.80 0.30 -0.05
CA VAL A 115 -9.11 0.63 -0.62
C VAL A 115 -9.95 -0.61 -0.95
N PHE A 116 -9.34 -1.63 -1.57
CA PHE A 116 -10.09 -2.83 -1.96
C PHE A 116 -10.65 -3.58 -0.75
N ALA A 117 -9.84 -3.77 0.30
CA ALA A 117 -10.27 -4.43 1.53
C ALA A 117 -11.34 -3.62 2.25
N GLY A 118 -11.20 -2.30 2.32
CA GLY A 118 -12.18 -1.42 2.94
C GLY A 118 -13.55 -1.39 2.25
N ILE A 119 -13.61 -1.63 0.94
CA ILE A 119 -14.88 -1.67 0.18
C ILE A 119 -15.52 -3.05 0.21
N ARG A 120 -14.71 -4.11 0.26
CA ARG A 120 -15.16 -5.51 0.28
C ARG A 120 -14.69 -6.23 1.55
N PRO A 121 -15.04 -5.72 2.76
CA PRO A 121 -14.57 -6.33 4.00
C PRO A 121 -15.13 -7.73 4.21
N ASP A 122 -16.27 -8.04 3.59
CA ASP A 122 -16.89 -9.37 3.57
C ASP A 122 -15.96 -10.46 3.02
N LEU A 123 -14.99 -10.08 2.17
CA LEU A 123 -14.02 -11.02 1.61
C LEU A 123 -12.86 -11.35 2.55
N PHE A 124 -12.63 -10.55 3.60
CA PHE A 124 -11.42 -10.62 4.43
C PHE A 124 -11.71 -10.88 5.91
N GLU A 125 -12.91 -10.59 6.40
CA GLU A 125 -13.22 -10.61 7.83
C GLU A 125 -13.11 -11.99 8.52
N ASN A 126 -13.11 -13.08 7.75
CA ASN A 126 -13.01 -14.43 8.31
C ASN A 126 -11.55 -14.86 8.53
N GLU A 127 -10.63 -14.40 7.69
CA GLU A 127 -9.22 -14.77 7.69
C GLU A 127 -8.38 -13.81 8.53
N PHE A 128 -8.76 -12.54 8.60
CA PHE A 128 -8.04 -11.47 9.28
C PHE A 128 -8.63 -11.14 10.66
N HIS A 129 -7.77 -10.74 11.60
CA HIS A 129 -8.18 -10.30 12.93
C HIS A 129 -8.85 -8.91 12.89
N TRP A 130 -8.48 -8.09 11.90
CA TRP A 130 -9.17 -6.84 11.61
C TRP A 130 -9.03 -6.41 10.14
N VAL A 131 -9.99 -5.61 9.69
CA VAL A 131 -10.09 -5.03 8.35
C VAL A 131 -10.28 -3.52 8.48
N ALA A 132 -9.37 -2.72 7.93
CA ALA A 132 -9.53 -1.28 7.89
C ALA A 132 -10.55 -0.88 6.82
N LEU A 133 -11.51 -0.05 7.21
CA LEU A 133 -12.48 0.57 6.34
C LEU A 133 -12.11 2.04 6.14
N GLY A 134 -12.28 2.56 4.92
CA GLY A 134 -11.92 3.95 4.60
C GLY A 134 -10.41 4.17 4.44
N GLU A 135 -9.92 5.34 4.84
CA GLU A 135 -8.49 5.68 4.75
C GLU A 135 -7.72 5.06 5.93
N SER A 136 -6.75 4.21 5.61
CA SER A 136 -5.88 3.55 6.60
C SER A 136 -5.19 4.55 7.53
N GLU A 137 -4.77 5.70 7.01
CA GLU A 137 -4.09 6.72 7.81
C GLU A 137 -5.02 7.40 8.81
N ALA A 138 -6.28 7.64 8.46
CA ALA A 138 -7.26 8.23 9.37
C ALA A 138 -7.56 7.28 10.55
N LEU A 139 -7.58 5.97 10.28
CA LEU A 139 -7.72 4.96 11.31
C LEU A 139 -6.53 4.97 12.28
N LEU A 140 -5.29 4.94 11.75
CA LEU A 140 -4.07 4.87 12.55
C LEU A 140 -3.71 6.19 13.26
N LEU A 141 -4.22 7.33 12.81
CA LEU A 141 -4.17 8.58 13.58
C LEU A 141 -5.05 8.54 14.83
N LYS A 142 -6.14 7.77 14.79
CA LYS A 142 -7.15 7.75 15.86
C LYS A 142 -6.97 6.62 16.86
N TYR A 143 -6.46 5.46 16.42
CA TYR A 143 -6.33 4.27 17.24
C TYR A 143 -4.92 3.70 17.19
N SER A 144 -4.47 3.12 18.30
CA SER A 144 -3.31 2.22 18.28
C SER A 144 -3.63 0.99 17.43
N ILE A 145 -2.63 0.48 16.70
CA ILE A 145 -2.76 -0.77 15.95
C ILE A 145 -3.12 -1.96 16.89
N ASP A 146 -2.65 -1.91 18.13
CA ASP A 146 -2.88 -2.94 19.15
C ASP A 146 -4.37 -3.11 19.48
N ASP A 147 -5.14 -2.01 19.40
CA ASP A 147 -6.56 -1.95 19.74
C ASP A 147 -7.49 -2.42 18.60
N LEU A 148 -6.97 -2.57 17.38
CA LEU A 148 -7.77 -2.89 16.21
C LEU A 148 -8.33 -4.32 16.25
N LYS A 149 -9.62 -4.49 15.96
CA LYS A 149 -10.32 -5.79 15.91
C LYS A 149 -11.56 -5.75 15.02
N GLY A 150 -11.81 -6.81 14.27
CA GLY A 150 -12.95 -6.90 13.35
C GLY A 150 -12.94 -5.80 12.29
N ARG A 151 -14.10 -5.30 11.88
CA ARG A 151 -14.20 -4.18 10.94
C ARG A 151 -13.93 -2.86 11.67
N MET A 152 -12.90 -2.13 11.27
CA MET A 152 -12.47 -0.87 11.91
C MET A 152 -12.75 0.32 10.98
N GLY A 153 -13.56 1.27 11.46
CA GLY A 153 -14.04 2.41 10.67
C GLY A 153 -15.36 2.12 9.91
N PRO A 154 -15.64 2.79 8.78
CA PRO A 154 -14.82 3.83 8.18
C PRO A 154 -14.82 5.08 9.05
N GLU A 155 -13.64 5.58 9.37
CA GLU A 155 -13.52 6.93 9.89
C GLU A 155 -13.84 7.93 8.77
N PRO A 156 -14.29 9.16 9.12
CA PRO A 156 -14.43 10.22 8.13
C PRO A 156 -13.13 10.43 7.36
N PHE A 157 -13.24 10.76 6.07
CA PHE A 157 -12.09 11.17 5.26
C PHE A 157 -11.31 12.29 5.97
N LEU A 158 -9.99 12.17 6.05
CA LEU A 158 -9.13 13.12 6.76
C LEU A 158 -9.17 14.50 6.07
N GLU A 159 -9.86 15.47 6.66
CA GLU A 159 -10.06 16.77 6.03
C GLU A 159 -8.77 17.60 5.90
N ASP A 160 -7.95 17.56 6.94
CA ASP A 160 -6.65 18.25 6.98
C ASP A 160 -5.52 17.25 6.75
N LEU A 161 -4.94 17.29 5.56
CA LEU A 161 -3.86 16.38 5.16
C LEU A 161 -2.52 16.72 5.83
N ASP A 162 -2.38 17.88 6.47
CA ASP A 162 -1.15 18.26 7.18
C ASP A 162 -1.01 17.52 8.52
N GLN A 163 -2.07 16.85 8.98
CA GLN A 163 -2.00 15.95 10.15
C GLN A 163 -1.18 14.69 9.86
N LEU A 164 -0.97 14.35 8.59
CA LEU A 164 -0.14 13.20 8.21
C LEU A 164 1.35 13.52 8.42
N PRO A 165 2.13 12.60 9.01
CA PRO A 165 3.58 12.75 9.04
C PRO A 165 4.16 12.68 7.63
N PHE A 166 5.41 13.10 7.45
CA PHE A 166 6.09 12.82 6.19
C PHE A 166 6.21 11.30 5.96
N PRO A 167 6.01 10.83 4.71
CA PRO A 167 6.03 9.42 4.40
C PRO A 167 7.39 8.78 4.71
N ASP A 168 7.38 7.61 5.35
CA ASP A 168 8.57 6.83 5.63
C ASP A 168 8.96 6.00 4.40
N TRP A 169 9.93 6.50 3.66
CA TRP A 169 10.48 5.81 2.49
C TRP A 169 11.57 4.79 2.84
N SER A 170 12.04 4.76 4.10
CA SER A 170 13.11 3.84 4.53
C SER A 170 12.63 2.39 4.56
N VAL A 171 11.34 2.16 4.78
CA VAL A 171 10.71 0.84 4.79
C VAL A 171 10.92 0.05 3.50
N PHE A 172 11.10 0.75 2.37
CA PHE A 172 11.36 0.14 1.07
C PHE A 172 12.87 -0.09 0.88
N SER A 173 13.35 -1.23 1.38
CA SER A 173 14.77 -1.61 1.45
C SER A 173 15.57 -1.48 0.15
N GLU A 174 14.92 -1.57 -1.01
CA GLU A 174 15.62 -1.57 -2.30
C GLU A 174 15.66 -0.21 -3.01
N LYS A 175 14.85 0.79 -2.60
CA LYS A 175 14.69 2.09 -3.29
C LYS A 175 14.77 2.02 -4.84
N LYS A 176 14.19 0.99 -5.46
CA LYS A 176 14.21 0.78 -6.93
C LYS A 176 13.10 1.54 -7.67
N PHE A 177 12.56 2.60 -7.05
CA PHE A 177 11.43 3.33 -7.61
C PHE A 177 11.77 3.87 -9.00
N SER A 178 10.95 3.50 -9.98
CA SER A 178 11.15 3.85 -11.38
C SER A 178 9.83 4.04 -12.10
N TYR A 179 9.82 5.01 -13.01
CA TYR A 179 8.69 5.26 -13.91
C TYR A 179 9.16 5.38 -15.37
N ARG A 180 10.03 4.45 -15.77
CA ARG A 180 10.62 4.40 -17.11
C ARG A 180 9.59 3.86 -18.13
N PRO A 181 9.59 4.39 -19.37
CA PRO A 181 10.53 5.36 -19.91
C PRO A 181 10.17 6.84 -19.65
N ILE A 182 9.02 7.13 -19.02
CA ILE A 182 8.50 8.50 -18.87
C ILE A 182 9.44 9.36 -18.01
N LEU A 183 9.90 8.82 -16.88
CA LEU A 183 10.89 9.45 -16.01
C LEU A 183 12.19 8.65 -16.04
N PRO A 184 13.30 9.23 -16.55
CA PRO A 184 14.58 8.53 -16.67
C PRO A 184 15.38 8.47 -15.36
N LYS A 185 15.15 9.42 -14.42
CA LYS A 185 15.88 9.51 -13.15
C LYS A 185 15.26 8.57 -12.10
N THR A 186 16.12 7.91 -11.33
CA THR A 186 15.74 6.97 -10.26
C THR A 186 16.75 7.07 -9.10
N PRO A 187 16.34 6.83 -7.83
CA PRO A 187 14.95 6.65 -7.40
C PRO A 187 14.11 7.92 -7.63
N PHE A 188 12.81 7.76 -7.78
CA PHE A 188 11.88 8.88 -7.73
C PHE A 188 10.93 8.69 -6.55
N PHE A 189 10.53 9.78 -5.92
CA PHE A 189 9.62 9.79 -4.77
C PHE A 189 8.33 10.52 -5.18
N THR A 190 7.20 10.12 -4.61
CA THR A 190 5.91 10.78 -4.85
C THR A 190 5.49 11.55 -3.62
N MET A 191 5.05 12.79 -3.78
CA MET A 191 4.49 13.59 -2.68
C MET A 191 2.97 13.68 -2.82
N LEU A 192 2.26 13.56 -1.69
CA LEU A 192 0.81 13.75 -1.67
C LEU A 192 0.47 15.24 -1.68
N GLY A 193 0.00 15.76 -2.83
CA GLY A 193 -0.50 17.15 -2.91
C GLY A 193 -1.96 17.31 -2.53
N SER A 194 -2.79 16.30 -2.82
CA SER A 194 -4.24 16.34 -2.53
C SER A 194 -4.84 14.94 -2.53
N ARG A 195 -6.04 14.82 -1.95
CA ARG A 195 -6.93 13.67 -2.02
C ARG A 195 -8.34 14.08 -2.45
N GLY A 196 -9.03 13.15 -3.11
CA GLY A 196 -10.43 13.27 -3.48
C GLY A 196 -10.65 13.95 -4.83
N CYS A 197 -11.80 13.66 -5.46
CA CYS A 197 -12.09 14.14 -6.81
C CYS A 197 -13.60 14.44 -6.97
N PRO A 198 -13.98 15.71 -7.21
CA PRO A 198 -15.38 16.13 -7.33
C PRO A 198 -15.96 15.87 -8.72
N MET A 199 -15.19 15.27 -9.63
CA MET A 199 -15.58 15.10 -11.02
C MET A 199 -16.77 14.15 -11.17
N ALA A 200 -17.63 14.45 -12.14
CA ALA A 200 -18.84 13.69 -12.42
C ALA A 200 -18.56 12.22 -12.81
N CYS A 201 -17.33 11.87 -13.21
CA CYS A 201 -16.94 10.49 -13.52
C CYS A 201 -16.95 9.53 -12.32
N GLY A 202 -17.22 10.01 -11.11
CA GLY A 202 -17.21 9.20 -9.88
C GLY A 202 -18.19 8.04 -9.83
N TYR A 203 -19.12 7.89 -10.79
CA TYR A 203 -19.98 6.71 -10.90
C TYR A 203 -19.26 5.47 -11.48
N TYR A 204 -18.16 5.66 -12.21
CA TYR A 204 -17.34 4.56 -12.76
C TYR A 204 -15.86 4.65 -12.39
N CYS A 205 -15.38 5.84 -12.05
CA CYS A 205 -14.00 6.04 -11.65
C CYS A 205 -13.80 5.52 -10.22
N PRO A 206 -12.77 4.69 -9.96
CA PRO A 206 -12.47 4.26 -8.61
C PRO A 206 -11.89 5.38 -7.73
N TYR A 207 -11.50 6.52 -8.31
CA TYR A 207 -10.80 7.58 -7.59
C TYR A 207 -11.65 8.22 -6.47
N PRO A 208 -12.92 8.63 -6.71
CA PRO A 208 -13.76 9.16 -5.64
C PRO A 208 -14.22 8.10 -4.64
N MET A 209 -14.22 6.83 -5.06
CA MET A 209 -14.46 5.68 -4.18
C MET A 209 -13.26 5.47 -3.23
N ALA A 210 -12.03 5.61 -3.72
CA ALA A 210 -10.81 5.48 -2.94
C ALA A 210 -10.55 6.67 -2.00
N GLN A 211 -10.78 7.90 -2.47
CA GLN A 211 -10.32 9.12 -1.80
C GLN A 211 -11.43 10.11 -1.43
N GLY A 212 -12.69 9.76 -1.69
CA GLY A 212 -13.83 10.64 -1.49
C GLY A 212 -14.06 11.64 -2.63
N LYS A 213 -15.22 12.31 -2.60
CA LYS A 213 -15.61 13.32 -3.60
C LYS A 213 -15.10 14.72 -3.29
N LYS A 214 -14.89 15.03 -2.01
CA LYS A 214 -14.41 16.35 -1.58
C LYS A 214 -12.92 16.46 -1.89
N TYR A 215 -12.55 17.53 -2.59
CA TYR A 215 -11.15 17.85 -2.85
C TYR A 215 -10.50 18.39 -1.57
N ARG A 216 -9.46 17.71 -1.10
CA ARG A 216 -8.73 18.02 0.14
C ARG A 216 -7.27 18.26 -0.24
N MET A 217 -6.74 19.43 0.06
CA MET A 217 -5.38 19.81 -0.29
C MET A 217 -4.48 19.73 0.93
N ARG A 218 -3.23 19.35 0.69
CA ARG A 218 -2.15 19.55 1.65
C ARG A 218 -1.62 20.98 1.49
N SER A 219 -1.14 21.60 2.57
CA SER A 219 -0.64 22.98 2.48
C SER A 219 0.61 23.08 1.60
N ILE A 220 0.82 24.25 1.02
CA ILE A 220 2.02 24.55 0.22
C ILE A 220 3.25 24.51 1.13
N GLU A 221 3.11 25.01 2.36
CA GLU A 221 4.14 25.01 3.38
C GLU A 221 4.60 23.59 3.71
N SER A 222 3.67 22.66 3.93
CA SER A 222 3.97 21.25 4.19
C SER A 222 4.63 20.56 2.99
N LEU A 223 4.20 20.89 1.77
CA LEU A 223 4.83 20.37 0.54
C LEU A 223 6.25 20.89 0.34
N LEU A 224 6.49 22.17 0.58
CA LEU A 224 7.82 22.78 0.47
C LEU A 224 8.77 22.27 1.55
N ALA A 225 8.25 21.93 2.73
CA ALA A 225 9.02 21.33 3.82
C ALA A 225 9.41 19.87 3.55
N GLU A 226 8.62 19.11 2.78
CA GLU A 226 8.94 17.72 2.42
C GLU A 226 10.12 17.62 1.44
N ILE A 227 10.31 18.59 0.54
CA ILE A 227 11.40 18.58 -0.44
C ILE A 227 12.80 18.47 0.21
N PRO A 228 13.22 19.35 1.14
CA PRO A 228 14.51 19.21 1.82
C PRO A 228 14.56 17.94 2.68
N HIS A 229 13.46 17.55 3.33
CA HIS A 229 13.40 16.30 4.09
C HIS A 229 13.71 15.07 3.22
N LEU A 230 13.17 15.01 2.00
CA LEU A 230 13.46 13.92 1.06
C LEU A 230 14.93 13.89 0.66
N LYS A 231 15.52 15.06 0.41
CA LYS A 231 16.93 15.19 0.05
C LYS A 231 17.85 14.78 1.20
N GLU A 232 17.58 15.25 2.40
CA GLU A 232 18.41 15.03 3.59
C GLU A 232 18.31 13.59 4.10
N THR A 233 17.10 13.03 4.14
CA THR A 233 16.84 11.70 4.72
C THR A 233 17.09 10.58 3.72
N TYR A 234 16.76 10.80 2.44
CA TYR A 234 16.76 9.72 1.44
C TYR A 234 17.71 9.95 0.27
N ASN A 235 18.38 11.10 0.19
CA ASN A 235 19.24 11.50 -0.93
C ASN A 235 18.50 11.44 -2.28
N ALA A 236 17.28 11.98 -2.27
CA ALA A 236 16.38 12.09 -3.42
C ALA A 236 16.88 13.04 -4.53
#